data_AF-A0A0D0CT63-F1
#
_entry.id   AF-A0A0D0CT63-F1
#
_cell.length_a   1.000
_cell.length_b   1.000
_cell.length_c   1.000
_cell.angle_alpha   90.00
_cell.angle_beta   90.00
_cell.angle_gamma   90.00
#
_symmetry.space_group_name_H-M   'P 1'
#
loop_
_entity.id
_entity.type
_entity.pdbx_description
1 polymer ?
#
loop_
_entity_poly.entity_id
_entity_poly.type
_entity_poly.pdbx_seq_one_letter_code
_entity_poly.pdbx_strand_id
1 'polypeptide(L)'
;VELQTHGYTHLKHVNIKEQLSIFLYSCVTDLSITHIGECFQQSNDMISRHYSALILLYFKRVLNAFSHPDIYNKCVCLPHVSDSTPPEILHDPRFYPAF
;
A
#
# COMPACT_ATOMS: atom_id res chain seq x y z
N VAL A 1 6.38 14.74 -6.04
CA VAL A 1 7.81 14.39 -6.23
C VAL A 1 8.47 14.53 -4.87
N GLU A 2 8.26 13.54 -3.99
CA GLU A 2 8.65 13.60 -2.56
C GLU A 2 9.32 12.29 -2.09
N LEU A 3 9.35 11.28 -2.97
CA LEU A 3 9.92 9.97 -2.72
C LEU A 3 11.41 9.89 -3.10
N GLN A 4 11.90 10.73 -4.02
CA GLN A 4 13.33 10.72 -4.41
C GLN A 4 14.26 11.25 -3.32
N THR A 5 13.77 12.15 -2.44
CA THR A 5 14.54 12.73 -1.34
C THR A 5 14.84 11.75 -0.20
N HIS A 6 14.18 10.59 -0.16
CA HIS A 6 14.34 9.58 0.89
C HIS A 6 15.23 8.37 0.49
N GLY A 7 16.08 8.53 -0.53
CA GLY A 7 17.03 7.46 -0.94
C GLY A 7 16.39 6.32 -1.74
N TYR A 8 15.27 6.60 -2.44
CA TYR A 8 14.66 5.64 -3.35
C TYR A 8 15.39 5.63 -4.69
N THR A 9 16.36 4.73 -4.81
CA THR A 9 17.09 4.50 -6.06
C THR A 9 16.18 3.93 -7.13
N HIS A 10 16.28 4.46 -8.34
CA HIS A 10 15.66 3.89 -9.53
C HIS A 10 16.12 2.44 -9.70
N LEU A 11 15.17 1.50 -9.78
CA LEU A 11 15.46 0.19 -10.32
C LEU A 11 15.55 0.30 -11.84
N LYS A 12 16.60 -0.28 -12.42
CA LYS A 12 17.01 -0.12 -13.83
C LYS A 12 15.88 -0.30 -14.87
N HIS A 13 14.74 -0.88 -14.50
CA HIS A 13 13.64 -1.20 -15.42
C HIS A 13 12.22 -0.85 -14.93
N VAL A 14 12.05 -0.18 -13.78
CA VAL A 14 10.69 0.21 -13.31
C VAL A 14 10.74 1.59 -12.66
N ASN A 15 9.86 2.48 -13.11
CA ASN A 15 9.72 3.82 -12.57
C ASN A 15 9.08 3.78 -11.17
N ILE A 16 9.43 4.73 -10.29
CA ILE A 16 8.76 4.93 -8.99
C ILE A 16 7.23 5.03 -9.14
N LYS A 17 6.74 5.64 -10.23
CA LYS A 17 5.30 5.69 -10.54
C LYS A 17 4.69 4.31 -10.78
N GLU A 18 5.38 3.45 -11.52
CA GLU A 18 4.93 2.08 -11.78
C GLU A 18 4.99 1.23 -10.51
N GLN A 19 6.02 1.40 -9.68
CA GLN A 19 6.11 0.75 -8.37
C GLN A 19 4.94 1.15 -7.47
N LEU A 20 4.58 2.44 -7.45
CA LEU A 20 3.45 2.93 -6.68
C LEU A 20 2.12 2.42 -7.23
N SER A 21 1.94 2.38 -8.56
CA SER A 21 0.71 1.84 -9.16
C SER A 21 0.54 0.36 -8.87
N ILE A 22 1.63 -0.42 -8.92
CA ILE A 22 1.60 -1.85 -8.59
C ILE A 22 1.24 -2.07 -7.12
N PHE A 23 1.83 -1.29 -6.21
CA PHE A 23 1.50 -1.35 -4.77
C PHE A 23 0.03 -1.01 -4.51
N LEU A 24 -0.49 0.08 -5.09
CA LEU A 24 -1.88 0.46 -4.91
C LEU A 24 -2.82 -0.57 -5.52
N TYR A 25 -2.48 -1.10 -6.70
CA TYR A 25 -3.24 -2.16 -7.35
C TYR A 25 -3.26 -3.43 -6.50
N SER A 26 -2.14 -3.86 -5.92
CA SER A 26 -2.10 -5.02 -5.03
C SER A 26 -2.93 -4.82 -3.77
N CYS A 27 -2.90 -3.63 -3.16
CA CYS A 27 -3.69 -3.32 -1.98
C CYS A 27 -5.20 -3.29 -2.25
N VAL A 28 -5.61 -2.85 -3.44
CA VAL A 28 -7.03 -2.72 -3.81
C VAL A 28 -7.62 -4.03 -4.31
N THR A 29 -6.84 -4.82 -5.05
CA THR A 29 -7.36 -6.01 -5.76
C THR A 29 -7.11 -7.32 -5.02
N ASP A 30 -6.32 -7.34 -3.94
CA ASP A 30 -5.92 -8.54 -3.20
C ASP A 30 -5.42 -9.68 -4.12
N LEU A 31 -4.85 -9.30 -5.27
CA LEU A 31 -4.38 -10.25 -6.27
C LEU A 31 -3.02 -10.80 -5.87
N SER A 32 -2.82 -12.08 -6.14
CA SER A 32 -1.51 -12.71 -5.97
C SER A 32 -0.47 -12.07 -6.90
N ILE A 33 0.80 -12.13 -6.49
CA ILE A 33 1.94 -11.58 -7.24
C ILE A 33 1.98 -12.11 -8.68
N THR A 34 1.54 -13.35 -8.90
CA THR A 34 1.43 -13.97 -10.24
C THR A 34 0.46 -13.20 -11.14
N HIS A 35 -0.76 -12.94 -10.65
CA HIS A 35 -1.76 -12.19 -11.42
C HIS A 35 -1.34 -10.75 -11.67
N ILE A 36 -0.63 -10.14 -10.71
CA ILE A 36 -0.06 -8.80 -10.87
C ILE A 36 1.00 -8.82 -11.98
N GLY A 37 1.92 -9.79 -11.98
CA GLY A 37 2.94 -9.94 -13.02
C GLY A 37 2.35 -10.11 -14.43
N GLU A 38 1.23 -10.84 -14.52
CA GLU A 38 0.47 -11.02 -15.76
C GLU A 38 -0.20 -9.72 -16.23
N CYS A 39 -0.80 -8.94 -15.32
CA CYS A 39 -1.44 -7.66 -15.65
C CYS A 39 -0.46 -6.62 -16.18
N PHE A 40 0.78 -6.63 -15.67
CA PHE A 40 1.82 -5.67 -16.06
C PHE A 40 2.75 -6.18 -17.18
N GLN A 41 2.41 -7.31 -17.82
CA GLN A 41 3.11 -7.89 -18.99
C GLN A 41 4.63 -7.98 -18.85
N GLN A 42 5.12 -8.29 -17.66
CA GLN A 42 6.56 -8.47 -17.44
C GLN A 42 6.99 -9.92 -17.73
N SER A 43 8.24 -10.12 -18.14
CA SER A 43 8.73 -11.45 -18.48
C SER A 43 8.69 -12.38 -17.26
N ASN A 44 8.27 -13.63 -17.47
CA ASN A 44 8.24 -14.68 -16.43
C ASN A 44 9.57 -14.83 -15.67
N ASP A 45 10.67 -14.50 -16.33
CA ASP A 45 12.03 -14.56 -15.77
C ASP A 45 12.31 -13.43 -14.76
N MET A 46 11.69 -12.26 -14.92
CA MET A 46 11.75 -11.16 -13.94
C MET A 46 10.77 -11.35 -12.78
N ILE A 47 9.59 -11.94 -13.03
CA ILE A 47 8.45 -12.03 -12.11
C ILE A 47 8.78 -12.79 -10.81
N SER A 48 9.52 -13.89 -10.88
CA SER A 48 9.43 -14.88 -9.80
C SER A 48 10.23 -14.56 -8.53
N ARG A 49 11.46 -14.03 -8.66
CA ARG A 49 12.31 -13.75 -7.47
C ARG A 49 12.68 -12.28 -7.33
N HIS A 50 13.12 -11.66 -8.42
CA HIS A 50 13.55 -10.27 -8.35
C HIS A 50 12.33 -9.38 -8.14
N TYR A 51 11.28 -9.52 -8.96
CA TYR A 51 10.10 -8.69 -8.83
C TYR A 51 9.36 -8.88 -7.50
N SER A 52 9.17 -10.13 -7.07
CA SER A 52 8.60 -10.42 -5.75
C SER A 52 9.40 -9.77 -4.62
N ALA A 53 10.73 -9.93 -4.59
CA ALA A 53 11.58 -9.29 -3.59
C ALA A 53 11.50 -7.75 -3.65
N LEU A 54 11.36 -7.17 -4.84
CA LEU A 54 11.24 -5.72 -5.03
C LEU A 54 9.90 -5.17 -4.59
N ILE A 55 8.81 -5.85 -4.91
CA ILE A 55 7.46 -5.51 -4.43
C ILE A 55 7.45 -5.61 -2.91
N LEU A 56 7.98 -6.69 -2.34
CA LEU A 56 8.06 -6.85 -0.88
C LEU A 56 8.93 -5.77 -0.22
N LEU A 57 10.06 -5.42 -0.83
CA LEU A 57 10.93 -4.35 -0.33
C LEU A 57 10.24 -2.98 -0.41
N TYR A 58 9.53 -2.70 -1.50
CA TYR A 58 8.78 -1.47 -1.68
C TYR A 58 7.59 -1.40 -0.70
N PHE A 59 6.81 -2.48 -0.59
CA PHE A 59 5.72 -2.62 0.36
C PHE A 59 6.21 -2.38 1.79
N LYS A 60 7.30 -3.03 2.19
CA LYS A 60 7.93 -2.82 3.49
C LYS A 60 8.34 -1.37 3.71
N ARG A 61 8.92 -0.71 2.70
CA ARG A 61 9.35 0.69 2.78
C ARG A 61 8.17 1.65 2.93
N VAL A 62 7.13 1.47 2.10
CA VAL A 62 5.91 2.26 2.16
C VAL A 62 5.22 2.06 3.50
N LEU A 63 5.05 0.82 3.93
CA LEU A 63 4.44 0.49 5.21
C LEU A 63 5.23 1.08 6.38
N ASN A 64 6.56 1.04 6.33
CA ASN A 64 7.41 1.66 7.35
C ASN A 64 7.27 3.19 7.38
N ALA A 65 7.15 3.83 6.22
CA ALA A 65 6.91 5.28 6.15
C ALA A 65 5.54 5.65 6.76
N PHE A 66 4.48 4.93 6.39
CA PHE A 66 3.14 5.18 6.94
C PHE A 66 3.00 4.78 8.41
N SER A 67 3.80 3.82 8.88
CA SER A 67 3.88 3.44 10.31
C SER A 67 4.74 4.40 11.13
N HIS A 68 5.42 5.35 10.50
CA HIS A 68 6.23 6.33 11.22
C HIS A 68 5.32 7.17 12.13
N PRO A 69 5.68 7.41 13.40
CA PRO A 69 4.82 8.11 14.36
C PRO A 69 4.31 9.47 13.84
N ASP A 70 5.13 10.20 13.08
CA ASP A 70 4.77 11.51 12.52
C ASP A 70 3.65 11.46 11.47
N ILE A 71 3.43 10.31 10.83
CA ILE A 71 2.35 10.08 9.86
C ILE A 71 1.22 9.32 10.54
N TYR A 72 1.54 8.20 11.20
CA TYR A 72 0.57 7.35 11.86
C TYR A 72 -0.27 8.11 12.90
N ASN A 73 0.34 8.89 13.78
CA ASN A 73 -0.39 9.63 14.82
C ASN A 73 -1.25 10.78 14.26
N LYS A 74 -1.02 11.21 13.02
CA LYS A 74 -1.87 12.20 12.34
C LYS A 74 -3.06 11.55 11.65
N CYS A 75 -2.87 10.35 11.12
CA CYS A 75 -3.88 9.64 10.32
C CYS A 75 -4.76 8.71 11.17
N VAL A 76 -4.23 8.18 12.26
CA VAL A 76 -4.91 7.23 13.15
C VAL A 76 -5.04 7.87 14.53
N CYS A 77 -6.18 8.50 14.76
CA CYS A 77 -6.61 8.90 16.09
C CYS A 77 -7.60 7.85 16.58
N LEU A 78 -7.32 7.22 17.73
CA LEU A 78 -8.32 6.39 18.37
C LEU A 78 -9.42 7.33 18.90
N PRO A 79 -10.70 7.04 18.60
CA PRO A 79 -11.80 7.80 19.17
C PRO A 79 -11.78 7.63 20.69
N HIS A 80 -12.04 8.71 21.42
CA HIS A 80 -12.23 8.67 22.85
C HIS A 80 -13.54 7.93 23.18
N VAL A 81 -13.66 7.33 24.37
CA VAL A 81 -14.85 6.53 24.77
C VAL A 81 -16.15 7.34 24.75
N SER A 82 -16.05 8.67 24.83
CA SER A 82 -17.19 9.59 24.73
C SER A 82 -17.48 10.09 23.32
N ASP A 83 -16.63 9.78 22.34
CA ASP A 83 -16.80 10.26 20.97
C ASP A 83 -17.92 9.44 20.31
N SER A 84 -18.85 10.15 19.68
CA SER A 84 -19.94 9.52 18.93
C SER A 84 -19.40 8.88 17.65
N THR A 85 -19.90 7.69 17.31
CA THR A 85 -19.56 7.03 16.05
C THR A 85 -19.88 7.95 14.87
N PRO A 86 -18.93 8.22 13.97
CA PRO A 86 -19.16 9.05 12.79
C PRO A 86 -20.36 8.54 11.95
N PRO A 87 -21.19 9.44 11.40
CA PRO A 87 -22.39 9.07 10.65
C PRO A 87 -22.08 8.19 9.42
N GLU A 88 -20.88 8.31 8.85
CA GLU A 88 -20.40 7.51 7.73
C GLU A 88 -20.26 6.02 8.08
N ILE A 89 -19.97 5.71 9.35
CA ILE A 89 -19.86 4.34 9.86
C ILE A 89 -21.24 3.89 10.36
N LEU A 90 -21.96 4.76 11.07
CA LEU A 90 -23.25 4.45 11.69
C LEU A 90 -24.32 4.06 10.65
N HIS A 91 -24.34 4.72 9.49
CA HIS A 91 -25.36 4.51 8.46
C HIS A 91 -24.97 3.47 7.41
N ASP A 92 -23.76 2.91 7.49
CA ASP A 92 -23.30 1.90 6.55
C ASP A 92 -23.57 0.48 7.10
N PRO A 93 -24.46 -0.30 6.45
CA PRO A 93 -24.81 -1.64 6.90
C PRO A 93 -23.65 -2.65 6.82
N ARG A 94 -22.54 -2.30 6.17
CA ARG A 94 -21.32 -3.14 6.17
C ARG A 94 -20.57 -3.08 7.49
N PHE A 95 -20.74 -1.99 8.24
CA PHE A 95 -20.01 -1.71 9.46
C PHE A 95 -20.89 -1.89 10.71
N TYR A 96 -22.20 -1.74 10.60
CA TYR A 96 -23.14 -1.97 11.70
C TYR A 96 -23.73 -3.41 11.67
N PRO A 97 -23.91 -4.12 12.81
CA PRO A 97 -23.76 -3.71 14.21
C PRO A 97 -22.44 -4.21 14.84
N ALA A 98 -21.39 -4.39 14.04
CA ALA A 98 -20.14 -5.00 14.51
C ALA A 98 -19.32 -4.09 15.46
N PHE A 99 -19.78 -2.85 15.68
CA PHE A 99 -19.20 -1.85 16.57
C PHE A 99 -20.26 -1.36 17.58
#